data_AF-A0A3D8PJH6-F1
#
_entry.id   AF-A0A3D8PJH6-F1
#
_cell.length_a   1.000
_cell.length_b   1.000
_cell.length_c   1.000
_cell.angle_alpha   90.00
_cell.angle_beta   90.00
_cell.angle_gamma   90.00
#
_symmetry.space_group_name_H-M   'P 1'
#
loop_
_entity.id
_entity.type
_entity.pdbx_description
1 polymer ?
#
loop_
_entity_poly.entity_id
_entity_poly.type
_entity_poly.pdbx_seq_one_letter_code
_entity_poly.pdbx_strand_id
1 'polypeptide(L)'
;MKKRFTALFLLIILILSGCTSQGAVGAVEDMYKAALNGDGEQIDQLFSQSDEYNSYYLDELMDVLSSTVMDLNGIENMNIKEVKRNTLTEEAIEGLDNDLGDKWNLVGVQLDEDYLYVWVLKEVSGEYFVIYGEDFDQKEFEEMLK
;
A
#
# COMPACT_ATOMS: atom_id res chain seq x y z
N MET A 1 11.58 15.19 51.79
CA MET A 1 11.17 16.19 50.79
C MET A 1 11.92 15.91 49.50
N LYS A 2 11.17 15.73 48.39
CA LYS A 2 11.47 16.09 46.98
C LYS A 2 12.82 15.63 46.36
N LYS A 3 12.93 15.07 45.16
CA LYS A 3 12.06 14.69 44.02
C LYS A 3 12.99 13.86 43.11
N ARG A 4 12.67 12.59 42.79
CA ARG A 4 12.27 12.14 41.44
C ARG A 4 12.97 12.89 40.30
N PHE A 5 14.00 12.35 39.65
CA PHE A 5 14.40 12.79 38.29
C PHE A 5 15.36 11.84 37.54
N THR A 6 15.29 10.53 37.77
CA THR A 6 16.07 9.55 36.97
C THR A 6 15.17 8.47 36.39
N ALA A 7 13.99 8.88 35.91
CA ALA A 7 13.04 8.02 35.24
C ALA A 7 12.46 8.69 33.98
N LEU A 8 13.21 9.63 33.38
CA LEU A 8 12.76 10.39 32.20
C LEU A 8 13.49 10.01 30.90
N PHE A 9 14.48 9.11 30.95
CA PHE A 9 15.23 8.70 29.75
C PHE A 9 14.71 7.39 29.12
N LEU A 10 13.70 6.76 29.72
CA LEU A 10 13.08 5.52 29.25
C LEU A 10 11.69 5.74 28.62
N LEU A 11 11.25 7.00 28.49
CA LEU A 11 9.94 7.37 27.93
C LEU A 11 10.01 7.92 26.50
N ILE A 12 11.20 7.90 25.88
CA ILE A 12 11.43 8.25 24.46
C ILE A 12 11.70 6.99 23.63
N ILE A 13 11.20 5.83 24.09
CA ILE A 13 10.71 4.83 23.15
C ILE A 13 9.34 5.38 22.72
N LEU A 14 9.41 6.47 21.96
CA LEU A 14 8.28 7.02 21.25
C LEU A 14 7.78 5.87 20.39
N ILE A 15 6.57 5.50 20.71
CA ILE A 15 5.67 4.62 20.01
C ILE A 15 5.50 5.25 18.61
N LEU A 16 6.49 5.05 17.74
CA LEU A 16 6.37 5.12 16.28
C LEU A 16 5.92 3.75 15.75
N SER A 17 5.18 3.00 16.56
CA SER A 17 4.19 2.09 16.04
C SER A 17 3.10 2.98 15.44
N GLY A 18 3.37 3.55 14.26
CA GLY A 18 2.31 3.84 13.33
C GLY A 18 1.43 2.59 13.33
N CYS A 19 0.14 2.76 13.58
CA CYS A 19 -0.82 1.67 13.47
C CYS A 19 -0.76 1.19 12.02
N THR A 20 0.18 0.30 11.71
CA THR A 20 0.19 -0.44 10.47
C THR A 20 -1.11 -1.22 10.48
N SER A 21 -1.99 -0.80 9.60
CA SER A 21 -3.23 -1.51 9.39
C SER A 21 -2.88 -2.94 8.92
N GLN A 22 -3.58 -3.92 9.50
CA GLN A 22 -3.16 -5.31 9.43
C GLN A 22 -3.40 -5.87 8.02
N GLY A 23 -2.34 -6.29 7.33
CA GLY A 23 -2.43 -6.96 6.03
C GLY A 23 -2.15 -6.05 4.81
N ALA A 24 -2.21 -6.64 3.62
CA ALA A 24 -1.90 -5.95 2.36
C ALA A 24 -2.84 -4.76 2.07
N VAL A 25 -4.15 -4.91 2.30
CA VAL A 25 -5.13 -3.83 2.16
C VAL A 25 -4.80 -2.66 3.06
N GLY A 26 -4.35 -2.97 4.27
CA GLY A 26 -3.96 -1.97 5.23
C GLY A 26 -2.77 -1.14 4.74
N ALA A 27 -1.70 -1.78 4.28
CA ALA A 27 -0.54 -1.07 3.74
C ALA A 27 -0.91 -0.11 2.59
N VAL A 28 -1.86 -0.50 1.71
CA VAL A 28 -2.38 0.40 0.67
C VAL A 28 -3.21 1.55 1.25
N GLU A 29 -4.09 1.30 2.22
CA GLU A 29 -4.80 2.37 2.92
C GLU A 29 -3.85 3.36 3.61
N ASP A 30 -2.81 2.86 4.27
CA ASP A 30 -1.83 3.66 4.98
C ASP A 30 -1.00 4.50 4.00
N MET A 31 -0.68 3.98 2.81
CA MET A 31 -0.06 4.74 1.74
C MET A 31 -0.91 5.94 1.30
N TYR A 32 -2.20 5.75 1.04
CA TYR A 32 -3.10 6.86 0.67
C TYR A 32 -3.27 7.88 1.82
N LYS A 33 -3.37 7.41 3.06
CA LYS A 33 -3.42 8.29 4.26
C LYS A 33 -2.13 9.06 4.43
N ALA A 34 -0.98 8.44 4.21
CA ALA A 34 0.32 9.08 4.29
C ALA A 34 0.43 10.23 3.28
N ALA A 35 0.04 9.98 2.03
CA ALA A 35 0.03 11.00 0.98
C ALA A 35 -0.85 12.20 1.38
N LEU A 36 -2.09 11.96 1.81
CA LEU A 36 -3.01 13.01 2.28
C LEU A 36 -2.47 13.86 3.42
N ASN A 37 -1.67 13.25 4.30
CA ASN A 37 -1.09 13.92 5.47
C ASN A 37 0.26 14.56 5.18
N GLY A 38 0.80 14.45 3.97
CA GLY A 38 2.14 14.91 3.65
C GLY A 38 3.25 14.05 4.26
N ASP A 39 2.96 12.80 4.64
CA ASP A 39 3.89 11.89 5.32
C ASP A 39 4.74 11.09 4.32
N GLY A 40 5.72 11.78 3.73
CA GLY A 40 6.64 11.17 2.77
C GLY A 40 7.54 10.08 3.38
N GLU A 41 7.86 10.16 4.67
CA GLU A 41 8.68 9.14 5.36
C GLU A 41 7.94 7.79 5.42
N GLN A 42 6.63 7.82 5.70
CA GLN A 42 5.81 6.62 5.68
C GLN A 42 5.71 6.02 4.27
N ILE A 43 5.64 6.84 3.22
CA ILE A 43 5.64 6.35 1.82
C ILE A 43 7.00 5.74 1.47
N ASP A 44 8.11 6.41 1.77
CA ASP A 44 9.46 5.87 1.59
C ASP A 44 9.60 4.50 2.26
N GLN A 45 9.05 4.35 3.48
CA GLN A 45 9.07 3.07 4.19
C GLN A 45 8.24 2.00 3.47
N LEU A 46 7.01 2.33 3.05
CA LEU A 46 6.10 1.40 2.37
C LEU A 46 6.66 0.91 1.03
N PHE A 47 7.43 1.75 0.33
CA PHE A 47 8.09 1.40 -0.93
C PHE A 47 9.55 0.94 -0.78
N SER A 48 10.07 0.79 0.44
CA SER A 48 11.50 0.47 0.69
C SER A 48 11.97 -0.87 0.14
N GLN A 49 11.05 -1.74 -0.29
CA GLN A 49 11.35 -3.04 -0.93
C GLN A 49 11.13 -3.03 -2.44
N SER A 50 10.73 -1.89 -3.03
CA SER A 50 10.56 -1.72 -4.47
C SER A 50 11.89 -1.31 -5.12
N ASP A 51 12.28 -2.02 -6.18
CA ASP A 51 13.41 -1.63 -7.01
C ASP A 51 13.05 -0.50 -8.01
N GLU A 52 11.76 -0.29 -8.25
CA GLU A 52 11.24 0.72 -9.18
C GLU A 52 10.98 2.08 -8.50
N TYR A 53 10.81 2.07 -7.18
CA TYR A 53 10.58 3.27 -6.42
C TYR A 53 11.81 4.19 -6.41
N ASN A 54 11.57 5.47 -6.65
CA ASN A 54 12.58 6.50 -6.60
C ASN A 54 12.04 7.74 -5.87
N SER A 55 12.60 8.03 -4.70
CA SER A 55 12.17 9.14 -3.84
C SER A 55 12.31 10.52 -4.49
N TYR A 56 13.03 10.64 -5.62
CA TYR A 56 13.03 11.85 -6.44
C TYR A 56 11.62 12.23 -6.94
N TYR A 57 10.75 11.23 -7.16
CA TYR A 57 9.36 11.42 -7.63
C TYR A 57 8.33 11.33 -6.49
N LEU A 58 8.77 11.37 -5.22
CA LEU A 58 7.88 11.22 -4.07
C LEU A 58 6.76 12.27 -4.06
N ASP A 59 7.08 13.55 -4.32
CA ASP A 59 6.07 14.62 -4.34
C ASP A 59 5.00 14.36 -5.41
N GLU A 60 5.39 13.90 -6.60
CA GLU A 60 4.47 13.57 -7.70
C GLU A 60 3.58 12.36 -7.33
N LEU A 61 4.17 11.31 -6.75
CA LEU A 61 3.43 10.16 -6.24
C LEU A 61 2.42 10.58 -5.17
N MET A 62 2.82 11.43 -4.22
CA MET A 62 1.96 11.94 -3.16
C MET A 62 0.80 12.76 -3.70
N ASP A 63 1.05 13.60 -4.70
CA ASP A 63 0.02 14.40 -5.38
C ASP A 63 -1.00 13.49 -6.08
N VAL A 64 -0.54 12.45 -6.79
CA VAL A 64 -1.41 11.47 -7.45
C VAL A 64 -2.27 10.73 -6.43
N LEU A 65 -1.64 10.14 -5.40
CA LEU A 65 -2.34 9.39 -4.36
C LEU A 65 -3.38 10.26 -3.65
N SER A 66 -3.01 11.48 -3.25
CA SER A 66 -3.91 12.41 -2.58
C SER A 66 -5.07 12.84 -3.48
N SER A 67 -4.80 13.07 -4.77
CA SER A 67 -5.83 13.40 -5.76
C SER A 67 -6.81 12.26 -5.93
N THR A 68 -6.35 11.01 -6.01
CA THR A 68 -7.22 9.82 -6.04
C THR A 68 -8.17 9.79 -4.83
N VAL A 69 -7.67 10.06 -3.63
CA VAL A 69 -8.55 10.08 -2.44
C VAL A 69 -9.59 11.21 -2.53
N MET A 70 -9.19 12.40 -3.01
CA MET A 70 -10.09 13.53 -3.18
C MET A 70 -11.18 13.24 -4.23
N ASP A 71 -10.81 12.63 -5.36
CA ASP A 71 -11.72 12.26 -6.44
C ASP A 71 -12.76 11.23 -5.99
N LEU A 72 -12.35 10.30 -5.11
CA LEU A 72 -13.22 9.31 -4.49
C LEU A 72 -14.01 9.85 -3.28
N ASN A 73 -13.95 11.15 -3.02
CA ASN A 73 -14.63 11.84 -1.92
C ASN A 73 -14.21 11.36 -0.51
N GLY A 74 -12.96 10.93 -0.33
CA GLY A 74 -12.43 10.53 0.97
C GLY A 74 -12.02 9.06 1.05
N ILE A 75 -11.05 8.77 1.92
CA ILE A 75 -10.44 7.44 2.09
C ILE A 75 -11.48 6.39 2.50
N GLU A 76 -12.48 6.81 3.28
CA GLU A 76 -13.58 5.97 3.75
C GLU A 76 -14.54 5.53 2.64
N ASN A 77 -14.51 6.22 1.49
CA ASN A 77 -15.34 5.91 0.33
C ASN A 77 -14.57 5.09 -0.72
N MET A 78 -13.26 4.90 -0.55
CA MET A 78 -12.46 4.09 -1.45
C MET A 78 -12.80 2.60 -1.28
N ASN A 79 -13.03 1.93 -2.40
CA ASN A 79 -13.22 0.48 -2.43
C ASN A 79 -11.87 -0.22 -2.62
N ILE A 80 -11.18 -0.46 -1.50
CA ILE A 80 -9.87 -1.13 -1.47
C ILE A 80 -10.06 -2.59 -1.07
N LYS A 81 -9.67 -3.52 -1.92
CA LYS A 81 -9.90 -4.96 -1.71
C LYS A 81 -8.70 -5.80 -2.10
N GLU A 82 -8.42 -6.80 -1.27
CA GLU A 82 -7.46 -7.83 -1.62
C GLU A 82 -8.02 -8.74 -2.72
N VAL A 83 -7.26 -8.95 -3.77
CA VAL A 83 -7.58 -9.89 -4.84
C VAL A 83 -6.93 -11.21 -4.46
N LYS A 84 -7.77 -12.19 -4.10
CA LYS A 84 -7.28 -13.47 -3.60
C LYS A 84 -6.69 -14.27 -4.74
N ARG A 85 -5.47 -14.79 -4.56
CA ARG A 85 -4.79 -15.63 -5.55
C ARG A 85 -5.68 -16.74 -6.13
N ASN A 86 -6.56 -17.34 -5.33
CA ASN A 86 -7.45 -18.42 -5.80
C ASN A 86 -8.57 -17.97 -6.74
N THR A 87 -8.82 -16.65 -6.86
CA THR A 87 -9.77 -16.06 -7.81
C THR A 87 -9.12 -15.71 -9.16
N LEU A 88 -7.79 -15.80 -9.29
CA LEU A 88 -7.09 -15.54 -10.55
C LEU A 88 -6.98 -16.79 -11.43
N THR A 89 -6.93 -16.61 -12.75
CA THR A 89 -6.62 -17.69 -13.69
C THR A 89 -5.22 -18.28 -13.44
N GLU A 90 -4.99 -19.52 -13.86
CA GLU A 90 -3.66 -20.15 -13.74
C GLU A 90 -2.59 -19.37 -14.52
N GLU A 91 -2.95 -18.85 -15.70
CA GLU A 91 -2.07 -18.03 -16.54
C GLU A 91 -1.64 -16.74 -15.83
N ALA A 92 -2.59 -16.00 -15.23
CA ALA A 92 -2.27 -14.79 -14.47
C ALA A 92 -1.36 -15.08 -13.27
N ILE A 93 -1.62 -16.19 -12.56
CA ILE A 93 -0.78 -16.63 -11.45
C ILE A 93 0.64 -16.96 -11.91
N GLU A 94 0.79 -17.72 -12.98
CA GLU A 94 2.09 -18.10 -13.54
C GLU A 94 2.88 -16.87 -14.01
N GLY A 95 2.22 -15.88 -14.63
CA GLY A 95 2.83 -14.60 -15.00
C GLY A 95 3.41 -13.88 -13.79
N LEU A 96 2.58 -13.63 -12.77
CA LEU A 96 3.00 -12.95 -11.54
C LEU A 96 4.08 -13.73 -10.79
N ASP A 97 4.01 -15.06 -10.77
CA ASP A 97 5.03 -15.90 -10.13
C ASP A 97 6.38 -15.84 -10.84
N ASN A 98 6.39 -15.75 -12.17
CA ASN A 98 7.62 -15.63 -12.94
C ASN A 98 8.31 -14.27 -12.71
N ASP A 99 7.52 -13.21 -12.58
CA ASP A 99 8.05 -11.85 -12.44
C ASP A 99 8.41 -11.52 -10.98
N LEU A 100 7.64 -12.02 -10.01
CA LEU A 100 7.69 -11.58 -8.60
C LEU A 100 8.00 -12.70 -7.60
N GLY A 101 8.03 -13.96 -8.06
CA GLY A 101 8.11 -15.14 -7.21
C GLY A 101 6.76 -15.55 -6.61
N ASP A 102 6.77 -16.52 -5.68
CA ASP A 102 5.55 -17.16 -5.17
C ASP A 102 4.86 -16.43 -4.00
N LYS A 103 5.32 -15.21 -3.66
CA LYS A 103 4.92 -14.48 -2.45
C LYS A 103 4.58 -13.02 -2.72
N TRP A 104 3.52 -12.82 -3.49
CA TRP A 104 2.90 -11.52 -3.74
C TRP A 104 1.47 -11.48 -3.22
N ASN A 105 0.98 -10.27 -2.99
CA ASN A 105 -0.42 -9.96 -2.68
C ASN A 105 -0.88 -8.88 -3.65
N LEU A 106 -2.11 -9.00 -4.14
CA LEU A 106 -2.74 -7.99 -4.99
C LEU A 106 -3.80 -7.25 -4.20
N VAL A 107 -3.81 -5.93 -4.31
CA VAL A 107 -4.84 -5.08 -3.73
C VAL A 107 -5.37 -4.15 -4.82
N GLY A 108 -6.63 -4.34 -5.18
CA GLY A 108 -7.34 -3.48 -6.12
C GLY A 108 -7.97 -2.28 -5.43
N VAL A 109 -7.93 -1.14 -6.09
CA VAL A 109 -8.61 0.11 -5.74
C VAL A 109 -9.52 0.47 -6.90
N GLN A 110 -10.84 0.46 -6.69
CA GLN A 110 -11.77 0.91 -7.72
C GLN A 110 -11.65 2.44 -7.87
N LEU A 111 -11.33 2.91 -9.08
CA LEU A 111 -11.23 4.34 -9.38
C LEU A 111 -12.57 4.90 -9.89
N ASP A 112 -13.25 4.15 -10.77
CA ASP A 112 -14.61 4.45 -11.23
C ASP A 112 -15.32 3.17 -11.70
N GLU A 113 -16.31 3.23 -12.59
CA GLU A 113 -17.03 2.05 -13.08
C GLU A 113 -16.27 1.21 -14.12
N ASP A 114 -15.25 1.78 -14.75
CA ASP A 114 -14.51 1.17 -15.85
C ASP A 114 -13.02 0.96 -15.50
N TYR A 115 -12.50 1.64 -14.48
CA TYR A 115 -11.08 1.60 -14.12
C TYR A 115 -10.82 1.17 -12.68
N LEU A 116 -9.76 0.39 -12.51
CA LEU A 116 -9.18 0.04 -11.23
C LEU A 116 -7.66 0.27 -11.24
N TYR A 117 -7.11 0.48 -10.06
CA TYR A 117 -5.66 0.46 -9.86
C TYR A 117 -5.30 -0.75 -9.01
N VAL A 118 -4.36 -1.57 -9.48
CA VAL A 118 -3.91 -2.77 -8.76
C VAL A 118 -2.53 -2.52 -8.21
N TRP A 119 -2.43 -2.56 -6.88
CA TRP A 119 -1.16 -2.53 -6.16
C TRP A 119 -0.66 -3.95 -5.93
N VAL A 120 0.65 -4.12 -6.09
CA VAL A 120 1.32 -5.39 -5.80
C VAL A 120 2.22 -5.23 -4.59
N LEU A 121 2.00 -6.10 -3.61
CA LEU A 121 2.67 -6.03 -2.32
C LEU A 121 3.44 -7.30 -2.01
N LYS A 122 4.58 -7.14 -1.37
CA LYS A 122 5.41 -8.22 -0.84
C LYS A 122 5.34 -8.24 0.67
N GLU A 123 5.19 -9.43 1.24
CA GLU A 123 5.28 -9.63 2.69
C GLU A 123 6.71 -9.96 3.10
N VAL A 124 7.29 -9.16 4.00
CA VAL A 124 8.62 -9.39 4.58
C VAL A 124 8.49 -9.34 6.10
N SER A 125 8.74 -10.46 6.75
CA SER A 125 8.67 -10.60 8.23
C SER A 125 7.33 -10.19 8.85
N GLY A 126 6.22 -10.37 8.12
CA GLY A 126 4.87 -10.00 8.57
C GLY A 126 4.45 -8.57 8.28
N GLU A 127 5.32 -7.78 7.65
CA GLU A 127 5.02 -6.43 7.15
C GLU A 127 4.84 -6.45 5.63
N TYR A 128 4.00 -5.55 5.11
CA TYR A 128 3.67 -5.47 3.69
C TYR A 128 4.27 -4.21 3.08
N PHE A 129 4.92 -4.39 1.92
CA PHE A 129 5.60 -3.34 1.18
C PHE A 129 5.06 -3.27 -0.24
N VAL A 130 4.82 -2.07 -0.75
CA VAL A 130 4.38 -1.84 -2.12
C VAL A 130 5.59 -1.98 -3.05
N ILE A 131 5.45 -2.82 -4.06
CA ILE A 131 6.53 -3.11 -5.03
C ILE A 131 6.30 -2.36 -6.33
N TYR A 132 5.08 -2.37 -6.83
CA TYR A 132 4.64 -1.58 -7.98
C TYR A 132 3.12 -1.49 -7.99
N GLY A 133 2.57 -0.72 -8.92
CA GLY A 133 1.15 -0.73 -9.21
C GLY A 133 0.87 -0.34 -10.65
N GLU A 134 -0.30 -0.73 -11.13
CA GLU A 134 -0.69 -0.59 -12.53
C GLU A 134 -2.19 -0.32 -12.63
N ASP A 135 -2.56 0.54 -13.57
CA ASP A 135 -3.95 0.81 -13.94
C ASP A 135 -4.47 -0.28 -14.88
N PHE A 136 -5.71 -0.69 -14.66
CA PHE A 136 -6.41 -1.65 -15.51
C PHE A 136 -7.77 -1.12 -15.92
N ASP A 137 -8.10 -1.32 -17.19
CA ASP A 137 -9.50 -1.40 -17.60
C ASP A 137 -10.15 -2.58 -16.88
N GLN A 138 -11.37 -2.40 -16.37
CA GLN A 138 -12.07 -3.42 -15.60
C GLN A 138 -12.25 -4.72 -16.40
N LYS A 139 -12.47 -4.62 -17.71
CA LYS A 139 -12.59 -5.79 -18.59
C LYS A 139 -11.29 -6.56 -18.71
N GLU A 140 -10.16 -5.87 -18.83
CA GLU A 140 -8.84 -6.51 -18.88
C GLU A 140 -8.54 -7.22 -17.57
N PHE A 141 -8.84 -6.58 -16.44
CA PHE A 141 -8.68 -7.21 -15.14
C PHE A 141 -9.62 -8.41 -14.95
N GLU A 142 -10.86 -8.35 -15.44
CA GLU A 142 -11.81 -9.47 -15.40
C GLU A 142 -11.31 -10.69 -16.20
N GLU A 143 -10.51 -10.51 -17.25
CA GLU A 143 -9.87 -11.61 -17.99
C GLU A 143 -8.81 -12.35 -17.14
N MET A 144 -8.27 -11.71 -16.09
CA MET A 144 -7.37 -12.33 -15.13
C MET A 144 -8.10 -13.15 -14.05
N LEU A 145 -9.42 -13.07 -13.97
CA LEU A 145 -10.24 -13.75 -12.95
C LEU A 145 -10.84 -15.08 -13.47
N LYS A 146 -11.15 -16.00 -12.54
CA LYS A 146 -11.81 -17.29 -12.83
C LYS A 146 -13.32 -17.21 -13.04
#